data_AF-A0A0K1JGL6-F1
#
_entry.id   AF-A0A0K1JGL6-F1
#
_cell.length_a   1.000
_cell.length_b   1.000
_cell.length_c   1.000
_cell.angle_alpha   90.00
_cell.angle_beta   90.00
_cell.angle_gamma   90.00
#
_symmetry.space_group_name_H-M   'P 1'
#
loop_
_entity.id
_entity.type
_entity.pdbx_description
1 polymer ?
#
loop_
_entity_poly.entity_id
_entity_poly.type
_entity_poly.pdbx_seq_one_letter_code
_entity_poly.pdbx_strand_id
1 'polypeptide(L)' 'MTTPQRRVQVWFGSHLMYGYRAEQSVAERYAAEMGRLWPGLRVTVDGVVADGLRPLPCERLWTLAP' A
#
# COMPACT_ATOMS: atom_id res chain seq x y z
N MET A 1 -11.66 -18.68 6.30
CA MET A 1 -12.23 -17.35 5.94
C MET A 1 -11.20 -16.67 5.06
N THR A 2 -11.55 -16.27 3.84
CA THR A 2 -10.65 -15.53 2.95
C THR A 2 -10.57 -14.08 3.42
N THR A 3 -9.39 -13.60 3.80
CA THR A 3 -9.19 -12.20 4.20
C THR A 3 -9.41 -11.30 2.98
N PRO A 4 -10.22 -10.22 3.08
CA PRO A 4 -10.50 -9.36 1.93
C PRO A 4 -9.22 -8.69 1.43
N GLN A 5 -8.99 -8.78 0.13
CA GLN A 5 -7.91 -8.08 -0.56
C GLN A 5 -8.29 -6.63 -0.80
N ARG A 6 -7.31 -5.73 -0.71
CA ARG A 6 -7.42 -4.31 -1.00
C ARG A 6 -6.37 -3.90 -2.00
N ARG A 7 -6.73 -2.94 -2.85
CA ARG A 7 -5.79 -2.27 -3.72
C ARG A 7 -5.11 -1.18 -2.92
N VAL A 8 -3.79 -1.13 -3.03
CA VAL A 8 -2.94 -0.09 -2.45
C VAL A 8 -2.32 0.69 -3.60
N GLN A 9 -2.46 2.01 -3.59
CA GLN A 9 -1.87 2.88 -4.60
C GLN A 9 -0.94 3.88 -3.93
N VAL A 10 0.27 3.97 -4.46
CA VAL A 10 1.32 4.87 -3.96
C VAL A 10 1.49 6.01 -4.95
N TRP A 11 1.32 7.23 -4.45
CA TRP A 11 1.31 8.44 -5.25
C TRP A 11 2.40 9.41 -4.82
N PHE A 12 2.99 10.09 -5.80
CA PHE A 12 3.84 11.26 -5.60
C PHE A 12 3.20 12.46 -6.30
N GLY A 13 2.68 13.41 -5.52
CA GLY A 13 1.79 14.43 -6.05
C GLY A 13 0.57 13.80 -6.74
N SER A 14 0.34 14.14 -8.02
CA SER A 14 -0.72 13.57 -8.85
C SER A 14 -0.33 12.30 -9.60
N HIS A 15 0.92 11.85 -9.49
CA HIS A 15 1.45 10.73 -10.27
C HIS A 15 1.35 9.41 -9.49
N LEU A 16 0.73 8.38 -10.10
CA LEU A 16 0.70 7.02 -9.56
C LEU A 16 2.04 6.33 -9.81
N MET A 17 2.79 6.04 -8.75
CA MET A 17 4.07 5.33 -8.87
C MET A 17 3.89 3.81 -8.88
N TYR A 18 3.07 3.29 -7.97
CA TYR A 18 2.90 1.85 -7.79
C TYR A 18 1.47 1.47 -7.40
N GLY A 19 1.04 0.31 -7.89
CA GLY A 19 -0.19 -0.36 -7.49
C GLY A 19 0.10 -1.74 -6.93
N TYR A 20 -0.45 -2.04 -5.76
CA TYR A 20 -0.32 -3.32 -5.08
C TYR A 20 -1.68 -3.90 -4.68
N ARG A 21 -1.68 -5.18 -4.35
CA ARG A 21 -2.74 -5.85 -3.60
C ARG A 21 -2.20 -6.39 -2.27
N ALA A 22 -3.00 -6.32 -1.22
CA ALA A 22 -2.69 -6.95 0.04
C ALA A 22 -3.97 -7.20 0.85
N GLU A 23 -3.87 -8.01 1.89
CA GLU A 23 -4.94 -8.13 2.88
C GLU A 23 -5.22 -6.77 3.52
N GLN A 24 -6.48 -6.53 3.90
CA GLN A 24 -6.92 -5.24 4.44
C GLN A 24 -6.04 -4.70 5.58
N SER A 25 -5.74 -5.53 6.58
CA SER A 25 -4.90 -5.11 7.72
C SER A 25 -3.47 -4.73 7.30
N VAL A 26 -2.88 -5.47 6.37
CA VAL A 26 -1.53 -5.19 5.84
C VAL A 26 -1.53 -3.93 4.98
N ALA A 27 -2.57 -3.73 4.16
CA ALA A 27 -2.74 -2.53 3.33
C ALA A 27 -2.86 -1.25 4.18
N GLU A 28 -3.67 -1.29 5.22
CA GLU A 28 -3.85 -0.18 6.17
C GLU A 28 -2.55 0.14 6.91
N ARG A 29 -1.83 -0.89 7.38
CA ARG A 29 -0.53 -0.71 8.07
C ARG A 29 0.53 -0.13 7.15
N TYR A 30 0.60 -0.61 5.91
CA TYR A 30 1.52 -0.07 4.90
C TYR A 30 1.25 1.42 4.65
N ALA A 31 -0.02 1.81 4.48
CA ALA A 31 -0.38 3.21 4.28
C ALA A 31 0.02 4.10 5.47
N ALA A 32 -0.16 3.62 6.70
CA ALA A 32 0.23 4.35 7.91
C ALA A 32 1.75 4.54 8.00
N GLU A 33 2.54 3.47 7.84
CA GLU A 33 4.01 3.56 7.93
C GLU A 33 4.60 4.42 6.81
N MET A 34 4.15 4.23 5.57
CA MET A 34 4.65 5.02 4.45
C MET A 34 4.29 6.50 4.57
N GLY A 35 3.08 6.82 5.05
CA GLY A 35 2.68 8.20 5.32
C GLY A 35 3.48 8.83 6.46
N ARG A 36 3.85 8.04 7.49
CA ARG A 36 4.70 8.48 8.61
C ARG A 36 6.15 8.71 8.17
N LEU A 37 6.72 7.80 7.39
CA LEU A 37 8.12 7.84 6.97
C LEU A 37 8.38 8.84 5.84
N TRP A 38 7.37 9.10 4.99
CA TRP A 38 7.51 9.92 3.79
C TRP A 38 6.37 10.94 3.66
N PRO A 39 6.48 12.13 4.30
CA PRO A 39 5.38 13.12 4.34
C PRO A 39 4.88 13.61 2.97
N GLY A 40 5.68 13.49 1.91
CA GLY A 40 5.29 13.86 0.54
C GLY A 40 4.61 12.73 -0.25
N LEU A 41 4.53 11.52 0.33
CA LEU A 41 3.94 10.36 -0.31
C LEU A 41 2.49 10.20 0.14
N ARG A 42 1.58 10.06 -0.81
CA ARG A 42 0.19 9.72 -0.52
C ARG A 42 -0.03 8.25 -0.83
N VAL A 43 -0.56 7.50 0.13
CA VAL A 43 -0.96 6.10 -0.08
C VAL A 43 -2.47 5.99 0.08
N THR A 44 -3.16 5.38 -0.89
CA THR A 44 -4.61 5.13 -0.83
C THR A 44 -4.91 3.65 -0.80
N VAL A 45 -5.95 3.27 -0.07
CA VAL A 45 -6.41 1.89 0.07
C VAL A 45 -7.89 1.83 -0.30
N ASP A 46 -8.24 0.98 -1.26
CA ASP A 46 -9.64 0.79 -1.66
C ASP A 46 -9.96 -0.69 -1.98
N GLY A 47 -11.25 -0.98 -2.20
CA GLY A 47 -11.73 -2.32 -2.52
C GLY A 47 -11.67 -2.69 -4.00
N VAL A 48 -11.19 -1.81 -4.89
CA VAL A 48 -11.21 -2.01 -6.34
C VAL A 48 -9.94 -2.79 -6.75
N VAL A 49 -9.86 -4.02 -6.25
CA VAL A 49 -8.76 -4.93 -6.60
C VAL A 49 -8.92 -5.34 -8.06
N ALA A 50 -8.00 -4.87 -8.90
CA ALA A 50 -7.91 -5.28 -10.29
C ALA A 50 -6.97 -6.49 -10.44
N ASP A 51 -7.21 -7.28 -11.48
CA ASP A 51 -6.29 -8.35 -11.87
C ASP A 51 -4.91 -7.79 -12.26
N GLY A 52 -3.85 -8.53 -11.92
CA GLY A 52 -2.47 -8.16 -12.26
C GLY A 52 -1.77 -7.23 -11.26
N LEU A 53 -2.43 -6.80 -10.18
CA LEU A 53 -1.74 -6.06 -9.11
C LEU A 53 -0.71 -6.94 -8.39
N ARG A 54 0.51 -6.41 -8.24
CA ARG A 54 1.58 -7.09 -7.52
C ARG A 54 1.24 -7.16 -6.03
N PRO A 55 1.60 -8.23 -5.30
CA PRO A 55 1.47 -8.23 -3.86
C PRO A 55 2.33 -7.11 -3.25
N LEU A 56 1.94 -6.59 -2.08
CA LEU A 56 2.81 -5.70 -1.32
C LEU A 56 4.18 -6.35 -1.07
N PRO A 57 5.27 -5.56 -1.08
CA PRO A 57 6.57 -6.04 -0.64
C PRO A 57 6.52 -6.50 0.83
N CYS A 58 7.43 -7.41 1.18
CA CYS A 58 7.56 -7.94 2.53
C CYS A 58 7.59 -6.82 3.58
N GLU A 59 6.92 -7.03 4.71
CA GLU A 59 6.75 -6.01 5.75
C GLU A 59 8.06 -5.37 6.21
N ARG A 60 9.12 -6.19 6.27
CA ARG A 60 10.46 -5.76 6.66
C ARG A 60 11.07 -4.68 5.77
N LEU A 61 10.54 -4.45 4.56
CA LEU A 61 11.09 -3.46 3.62
C LEU A 61 10.55 -2.05 3.85
N TRP A 62 9.41 -1.90 4.53
CA TRP A 62 8.73 -0.61 4.71
C TRP A 62 8.49 -0.23 6.17
N THR A 63 8.84 -1.10 7.12
CA THR A 63 8.87 -0.75 8.56
C THR A 63 10.22 -0.25 9.04
N LEU A 64 11.27 -0.30 8.19
CA LEU A 64 12.57 0.24 8.53
C LEU A 64 12.48 1.77 8.52
N ALA A 65 12.65 2.39 9.68
CA ALA A 65 12.93 3.81 9.73
C ALA A 65 14.30 4.07 9.04
N PRO A 66 14.44 5.15 8.25
CA PRO A 66 15.73 5.57 7.69
C PRO A 66 16.82 5.71 8.76
#